data_AF-A0A969RCC1-F1
#
_entry.id   AF-A0A969RCC1-F1
#
_cell.length_a   1.000
_cell.length_b   1.000
_cell.length_c   1.000
_cell.angle_alpha   90.00
_cell.angle_beta   90.00
_cell.angle_gamma   90.00
#
_symmetry.space_group_name_H-M   'P 1'
#
loop_
_entity.id
_entity.type
_entity.pdbx_description
1 polymer ?
#
loop_
_entity_poly.entity_id
_entity_poly.type
_entity_poly.pdbx_seq_one_letter_code
_entity_poly.pdbx_strand_id
1 'polypeptide(L)'
;MQIDELDIEAMLSGQPPVNEKLLAALTLGRDRWLDRMRDHYLTNYIADGGSKVKVLVGGMGTGKTHLLRCVLQDARILDYQTVYLSAREYRLNDLIGLYRAIVKDLDKERLVSGLCQLVTKKLGYGQYDDRDNILSILIEDQGLTRDLAMHEIKRAIGITLRDVDFGSSFRAFAHHVISNRLISGNEESIRVALRWLAGDKLERHQKQATLLYERLQKSNARYWLNSLIRLLHLAGMTGLVVAIDDLETMTERHPETRRFKYSANAIKDTCELFRQIIDDVELLDHFLLLLAGRREMIEDDRRGFKSYEALWMRLQTGLLPLDRFNPLGDIVDTDIHLVAQGKSFPEQVQARLRTLYQEAGYEVIDREPPDLYDYSQLQAKVIETTLMALDEG
;
A
#
# COMPACT_ATOMS: atom_id res chain seq x y z
N MET A 1 5.11 -11.83 24.25
CA MET A 1 4.54 -11.11 23.07
C MET A 1 3.04 -11.35 23.10
N GLN A 2 2.19 -10.34 22.87
CA GLN A 2 0.73 -10.56 22.89
C GLN A 2 0.27 -11.07 21.52
N ILE A 3 -0.51 -12.15 21.50
CA ILE A 3 -1.17 -12.70 20.31
C ILE A 3 -2.66 -12.45 20.51
N ASP A 4 -3.26 -11.66 19.62
CA ASP A 4 -4.66 -11.25 19.78
C ASP A 4 -5.60 -12.23 19.05
N GLU A 5 -6.90 -12.21 19.41
CA GLU A 5 -7.93 -13.08 18.81
C GLU A 5 -7.97 -12.99 17.27
N LEU A 6 -7.80 -11.78 16.71
CA LEU A 6 -7.72 -11.56 15.27
C LEU A 6 -6.51 -12.24 14.62
N ASP A 7 -5.37 -12.32 15.31
CA ASP A 7 -4.19 -13.03 14.79
C ASP A 7 -4.45 -14.53 14.76
N ILE A 8 -5.12 -15.04 15.79
CA ILE A 8 -5.51 -16.45 15.91
C ILE A 8 -6.49 -16.81 14.80
N GLU A 9 -7.56 -16.03 14.60
CA GLU A 9 -8.53 -16.24 13.52
C GLU A 9 -7.85 -16.23 12.13
N ALA A 10 -6.92 -15.30 11.91
CA ALA A 10 -6.15 -15.26 10.68
C ALA A 10 -5.33 -16.55 10.49
N MET A 11 -4.58 -16.99 11.49
CA MET A 11 -3.75 -18.19 11.39
C MET A 11 -4.58 -19.48 11.25
N LEU A 12 -5.75 -19.58 11.90
CA LEU A 12 -6.71 -20.68 11.72
C LEU A 12 -7.27 -20.78 10.31
N SER A 13 -7.39 -19.65 9.60
CA SER A 13 -7.79 -19.61 8.19
C SER A 13 -6.61 -19.78 7.22
N GLY A 14 -5.40 -20.05 7.74
CA GLY A 14 -4.18 -20.17 6.95
C GLY A 14 -3.70 -18.83 6.36
N GLN A 15 -4.11 -17.71 6.96
CA GLN A 15 -3.67 -16.35 6.64
C GLN A 15 -2.55 -15.92 7.60
N PRO A 16 -1.67 -14.99 7.18
CA PRO A 16 -0.65 -14.45 8.07
C PRO A 16 -1.29 -13.62 9.21
N PRO A 17 -0.59 -13.48 10.35
CA PRO A 17 -1.05 -12.63 11.45
C PRO A 17 -1.24 -11.18 11.00
N VAL A 18 -2.15 -10.47 11.66
CA VAL A 18 -2.47 -9.07 11.41
C VAL A 18 -1.47 -8.17 12.15
N ASN A 19 -1.05 -8.57 13.34
CA ASN A 19 -0.07 -7.86 14.15
C ASN A 19 1.31 -7.88 13.52
N GLU A 20 1.87 -6.68 13.26
CA GLU A 20 3.17 -6.52 12.59
C GLU A 20 4.36 -7.09 13.37
N LYS A 21 4.31 -7.06 14.71
CA LYS A 21 5.40 -7.63 15.54
C LYS A 21 5.39 -9.15 15.45
N LEU A 22 4.20 -9.75 15.50
CA LEU A 22 4.02 -11.19 15.34
C LEU A 22 4.41 -11.64 13.92
N LEU A 23 3.99 -10.89 12.90
CA LEU A 23 4.39 -11.11 11.50
C LEU A 23 5.91 -11.14 11.35
N ALA A 24 6.60 -10.11 11.87
CA ALA A 24 8.06 -10.04 11.82
C ALA A 24 8.71 -11.20 12.58
N ALA A 25 8.20 -11.55 13.77
CA ALA A 25 8.75 -12.63 14.59
C ALA A 25 8.57 -14.02 13.96
N LEU A 26 7.48 -14.23 13.21
CA LEU A 26 7.18 -15.47 12.49
C LEU A 26 7.93 -15.60 11.15
N THR A 27 8.38 -14.49 10.57
CA THR A 27 8.98 -14.47 9.23
C THR A 27 10.37 -15.11 9.23
N LEU A 28 10.53 -16.16 8.44
CA LEU A 28 11.80 -16.85 8.20
C LEU A 28 12.25 -16.64 6.74
N GLY A 29 13.54 -16.87 6.45
CA GLY A 29 14.07 -16.90 5.08
C GLY A 29 14.05 -15.55 4.34
N ARG A 30 14.12 -14.44 5.08
CA ARG A 30 14.04 -13.07 4.52
C ARG A 30 15.11 -12.77 3.47
N ASP A 31 16.29 -13.37 3.60
CA ASP A 31 17.47 -13.20 2.76
C ASP A 31 17.22 -13.56 1.28
N ARG A 32 16.25 -14.43 1.01
CA ARG A 32 15.93 -14.87 -0.36
C ARG A 32 15.31 -13.78 -1.20
N TRP A 33 14.38 -12.99 -0.64
CA TRP A 33 13.61 -12.01 -1.40
C TRP A 33 13.32 -10.72 -0.64
N LEU A 34 12.85 -10.82 0.62
CA LEU A 34 12.41 -9.67 1.42
C LEU A 34 13.55 -8.67 1.66
N ASP A 35 14.74 -9.15 2.02
CA ASP A 35 15.87 -8.25 2.28
C ASP A 35 16.32 -7.54 1.00
N ARG A 36 16.19 -8.19 -0.18
CA ARG A 36 16.43 -7.51 -1.46
C ARG A 36 15.34 -6.49 -1.80
N MET A 37 14.08 -6.80 -1.51
CA MET A 37 12.98 -5.84 -1.66
C MET A 37 13.20 -4.61 -0.80
N ARG A 38 13.61 -4.80 0.46
CA ARG A 38 13.94 -3.72 1.38
C ARG A 38 15.15 -2.93 0.90
N ASP A 39 16.30 -3.57 0.78
CA ASP A 39 17.58 -2.88 0.59
C ASP A 39 17.71 -2.29 -0.82
N HIS A 40 17.36 -3.05 -1.86
CA HIS A 40 17.54 -2.58 -3.24
C HIS A 40 16.39 -1.68 -3.70
N TYR A 41 15.14 -2.07 -3.43
CA TYR A 41 14.00 -1.32 -3.92
C TYR A 41 13.55 -0.23 -2.95
N LEU A 42 13.20 -0.55 -1.71
CA LEU A 42 12.63 0.44 -0.79
C LEU A 42 13.65 1.46 -0.29
N THR A 43 14.87 1.04 0.07
CA THR A 43 15.87 1.99 0.62
C THR A 43 16.60 2.79 -0.45
N ASN A 44 16.72 2.26 -1.67
CA ASN A 44 17.47 2.90 -2.76
C ASN A 44 16.54 3.25 -3.92
N TYR A 45 16.28 2.32 -4.83
CA TYR A 45 15.67 2.62 -6.14
C TYR A 45 14.37 3.42 -6.06
N ILE A 46 13.42 3.05 -5.19
CA ILE A 46 12.15 3.77 -5.03
C ILE A 46 12.34 5.06 -4.21
N ALA A 47 13.20 5.06 -3.20
CA ALA A 47 13.48 6.24 -2.39
C ALA A 47 14.14 7.36 -3.23
N ASP A 48 14.96 6.98 -4.21
CA ASP A 48 15.69 7.88 -5.11
C ASP A 48 14.85 8.35 -6.31
N GLY A 49 13.53 8.13 -6.29
CA GLY A 49 12.60 8.60 -7.33
C GLY A 49 12.22 7.55 -8.37
N GLY A 50 12.78 6.35 -8.29
CA GLY A 50 12.36 5.24 -9.15
C GLY A 50 10.97 4.74 -8.80
N SER A 51 10.40 3.99 -9.74
CA SER A 51 9.11 3.32 -9.55
C SER A 51 9.11 1.94 -10.16
N LYS A 52 8.27 1.04 -9.62
CA LYS A 52 8.26 -0.35 -10.04
C LYS A 52 6.91 -1.03 -9.86
N VAL A 53 6.63 -1.96 -10.76
CA VAL A 53 5.56 -2.94 -10.60
C VAL A 53 6.19 -4.33 -10.45
N LYS A 54 5.76 -5.10 -9.44
CA LYS A 54 6.12 -6.52 -9.28
C LYS A 54 4.87 -7.38 -9.12
N VAL A 55 4.93 -8.60 -9.62
CA VAL A 55 3.82 -9.55 -9.64
C VAL A 55 4.24 -10.84 -8.93
N LEU A 56 3.64 -11.14 -7.79
CA LEU A 56 3.85 -12.38 -7.03
C LEU A 56 2.84 -13.42 -7.51
N VAL A 57 3.34 -14.55 -8.00
CA VAL A 57 2.51 -15.63 -8.55
C VAL A 57 2.89 -16.97 -7.95
N GLY A 58 1.91 -17.82 -7.67
CA GLY A 58 2.15 -19.21 -7.30
C GLY A 58 0.92 -19.89 -6.71
N GLY A 59 1.06 -21.16 -6.35
CA GLY A 59 -0.02 -21.98 -5.79
C GLY A 59 -0.67 -21.42 -4.51
N MET A 60 -1.79 -21.99 -4.10
CA MET A 60 -2.43 -21.63 -2.83
C MET A 60 -1.47 -21.90 -1.66
N GLY A 61 -1.40 -20.97 -0.70
CA GLY A 61 -0.61 -21.16 0.52
C GLY A 61 0.91 -21.06 0.38
N THR A 62 1.42 -20.53 -0.73
CA THR A 62 2.87 -20.29 -0.95
C THR A 62 3.45 -19.08 -0.20
N GLY A 63 2.63 -18.39 0.61
CA GLY A 63 3.06 -17.23 1.39
C GLY A 63 2.93 -15.87 0.67
N LYS A 64 2.22 -15.76 -0.45
CA LYS A 64 2.01 -14.49 -1.19
C LYS A 64 1.57 -13.34 -0.28
N THR A 65 0.45 -13.51 0.43
CA THR A 65 -0.10 -12.51 1.36
C THR A 65 0.89 -12.17 2.47
N HIS A 66 1.60 -13.17 3.01
CA HIS A 66 2.64 -12.97 4.03
C HIS A 66 3.77 -12.09 3.52
N LEU A 67 4.27 -12.38 2.31
CA LEU A 67 5.34 -11.61 1.67
C LEU A 67 4.91 -10.17 1.36
N LEU A 68 3.68 -9.97 0.85
CA LEU A 68 3.14 -8.61 0.64
C LEU A 68 3.10 -7.82 1.96
N ARG A 69 2.55 -8.40 3.03
CA ARG A 69 2.48 -7.74 4.34
C ARG A 69 3.85 -7.42 4.90
N CYS A 70 4.84 -8.28 4.72
CA CYS A 70 6.24 -8.01 5.12
C CYS A 70 6.82 -6.81 4.36
N VAL A 71 6.63 -6.72 3.04
CA VAL A 71 7.11 -5.57 2.26
C VAL A 71 6.41 -4.29 2.67
N LEU A 72 5.09 -4.33 2.95
CA LEU A 72 4.36 -3.18 3.48
C LEU A 72 4.89 -2.75 4.86
N GLN A 73 5.20 -3.70 5.75
CA GLN A 73 5.78 -3.39 7.06
C GLN A 73 7.16 -2.73 6.92
N ASP A 74 8.04 -3.28 6.09
CA ASP A 74 9.35 -2.67 5.80
C ASP A 74 9.19 -1.27 5.21
N ALA A 75 8.23 -1.08 4.31
CA ALA A 75 7.93 0.22 3.71
C ALA A 75 7.45 1.25 4.76
N ARG A 76 6.57 0.86 5.70
CA ARG A 76 6.13 1.75 6.80
C ARG A 76 7.29 2.18 7.68
N ILE A 77 8.20 1.26 8.02
CA ILE A 77 9.41 1.56 8.80
C ILE A 77 10.31 2.55 8.06
N LEU A 78 10.33 2.49 6.73
CA LEU A 78 11.07 3.39 5.84
C LEU A 78 10.24 4.63 5.44
N ASP A 79 9.22 5.00 6.22
CA ASP A 79 8.40 6.20 6.05
C ASP A 79 7.61 6.30 4.74
N TYR A 80 7.35 5.18 4.07
CA TYR A 80 6.38 5.12 2.99
C TYR A 80 4.94 5.15 3.52
N GLN A 81 4.05 5.78 2.77
CA GLN A 81 2.64 5.48 2.88
C GLN A 81 2.37 4.12 2.23
N THR A 82 1.60 3.28 2.92
CA THR A 82 1.29 1.92 2.44
C THR A 82 -0.20 1.69 2.32
N VAL A 83 -0.62 0.93 1.32
CA VAL A 83 -2.01 0.50 1.14
C VAL A 83 -2.04 -0.99 0.79
N TYR A 84 -2.93 -1.75 1.44
CA TYR A 84 -3.21 -3.15 1.12
C TYR A 84 -4.66 -3.25 0.60
N LEU A 85 -4.84 -3.81 -0.59
CA LEU A 85 -6.15 -4.01 -1.21
C LEU A 85 -6.32 -5.48 -1.56
N SER A 86 -7.45 -6.08 -1.21
CA SER A 86 -7.85 -7.38 -1.75
C SER A 86 -8.77 -7.18 -2.95
N ALA A 87 -8.49 -7.85 -4.07
CA ALA A 87 -9.37 -7.87 -5.23
C ALA A 87 -10.72 -8.58 -4.95
N ARG A 88 -10.84 -9.29 -3.81
CA ARG A 88 -12.11 -9.85 -3.32
C ARG A 88 -13.04 -8.77 -2.78
N GLU A 89 -12.47 -7.71 -2.19
CA GLU A 89 -13.23 -6.57 -1.63
C GLU A 89 -13.42 -5.46 -2.65
N TYR A 90 -12.37 -5.13 -3.41
CA TYR A 90 -12.38 -4.05 -4.38
C TYR A 90 -12.39 -4.60 -5.80
N ARG A 91 -13.37 -4.16 -6.59
CA ARG A 91 -13.38 -4.39 -8.03
C ARG A 91 -12.46 -3.38 -8.70
N LEU A 92 -11.21 -3.77 -8.90
CA LEU A 92 -10.13 -2.91 -9.39
C LEU A 92 -10.09 -2.87 -10.92
N ASN A 93 -11.23 -2.58 -11.54
CA ASN A 93 -11.38 -2.53 -12.99
C ASN A 93 -11.30 -1.11 -13.56
N ASP A 94 -11.06 -0.08 -12.73
CA ASP A 94 -10.75 1.24 -13.23
C ASP A 94 -9.84 2.04 -12.27
N LEU A 95 -9.15 3.03 -12.82
CA LEU A 95 -8.19 3.85 -12.09
C LEU A 95 -8.84 4.78 -11.06
N ILE A 96 -10.12 5.16 -11.25
CA ILE A 96 -10.85 6.00 -10.28
C ILE A 96 -11.09 5.19 -9.00
N GLY A 97 -11.53 3.95 -9.15
CA GLY A 97 -11.77 3.01 -8.06
C GLY A 97 -10.48 2.72 -7.30
N LEU A 98 -9.38 2.44 -8.01
CA LEU A 98 -8.07 2.25 -7.40
C LEU A 98 -7.62 3.50 -6.62
N TYR A 99 -7.68 4.67 -7.24
CA TYR A 99 -7.31 5.92 -6.58
C TYR A 99 -8.13 6.17 -5.30
N ARG A 100 -9.45 5.96 -5.35
CA ARG A 100 -10.32 6.12 -4.18
C ARG A 100 -10.00 5.12 -3.08
N ALA A 101 -9.71 3.87 -3.44
CA ALA A 101 -9.31 2.84 -2.48
C ALA A 101 -7.98 3.22 -1.80
N ILE A 102 -7.01 3.74 -2.56
CA ILE A 102 -5.76 4.28 -2.01
C ILE A 102 -6.04 5.42 -1.03
N VAL A 103 -6.80 6.45 -1.45
CA VAL A 103 -7.07 7.64 -0.61
C VAL A 103 -7.84 7.31 0.68
N LYS A 104 -8.69 6.29 0.64
CA LYS A 104 -9.44 5.82 1.80
C LYS A 104 -8.49 5.45 2.95
N ASP A 105 -7.42 4.72 2.64
CA ASP A 105 -6.47 4.16 3.62
C ASP A 105 -5.24 5.05 3.88
N LEU A 106 -5.19 6.26 3.30
CA LEU A 106 -4.14 7.23 3.60
C LEU A 106 -4.25 7.77 5.03
N ASP A 107 -3.10 7.97 5.66
CA ASP A 107 -2.96 8.81 6.84
C ASP A 107 -3.06 10.30 6.43
N LYS A 108 -4.29 10.80 6.45
CA LYS A 108 -4.61 12.17 6.05
C LYS A 108 -4.05 13.20 7.02
N GLU A 109 -3.93 12.86 8.30
CA GLU A 109 -3.35 13.78 9.29
C GLU A 109 -1.85 13.92 9.05
N ARG A 110 -1.13 12.80 8.88
CA ARG A 110 0.29 12.83 8.52
C ARG A 110 0.56 13.60 7.24
N LEU A 111 -0.33 13.47 6.24
CA LEU A 111 -0.27 14.28 5.01
C LEU A 111 -0.37 15.79 5.31
N VAL A 112 -1.38 16.21 6.09
CA VAL A 112 -1.57 17.64 6.42
C VAL A 112 -0.42 18.18 7.25
N SER A 113 -0.05 17.48 8.33
CA SER A 113 1.03 17.89 9.22
C SER A 113 2.37 17.95 8.49
N GLY A 114 2.67 16.97 7.63
CA GLY A 114 3.88 16.97 6.81
C GLY A 114 3.99 18.17 5.87
N LEU A 115 2.89 18.53 5.19
CA LEU A 115 2.84 19.72 4.33
C LEU A 115 3.04 21.02 5.12
N CYS A 116 2.47 21.09 6.33
CA CYS A 116 2.66 22.24 7.21
C CYS A 116 4.09 22.31 7.73
N GLN A 117 4.68 21.18 8.11
CA GLN A 117 6.06 21.10 8.61
C GLN A 117 7.08 21.55 7.56
N LEU A 118 6.81 21.28 6.29
CA LEU A 118 7.64 21.78 5.20
C LEU A 118 7.68 23.32 5.20
N VAL A 119 6.54 23.98 5.40
CA VAL A 119 6.44 25.44 5.41
C VAL A 119 7.00 26.03 6.69
N THR A 120 6.75 25.44 7.87
CA THR A 120 7.33 25.90 9.14
C THR A 120 8.85 25.81 9.14
N LYS A 121 9.42 24.73 8.58
CA LYS A 121 10.87 24.60 8.35
C LYS A 121 11.42 25.73 7.47
N LYS A 122 10.73 26.07 6.36
CA LYS A 122 11.15 27.20 5.50
C LYS A 122 11.07 28.56 6.18
N LEU A 123 10.18 28.72 7.15
CA LEU A 123 10.06 29.94 7.96
C LEU A 123 11.10 30.01 9.09
N GLY A 124 11.87 28.94 9.35
CA GLY A 124 12.85 28.89 10.43
C GLY A 124 12.29 28.35 11.76
N TYR A 125 11.07 27.81 11.76
CA TYR A 125 10.35 27.32 12.94
C TYR A 125 10.15 25.80 12.90
N GLY A 126 11.08 25.07 12.29
CA GLY A 126 10.98 23.62 12.07
C GLY A 126 11.04 22.75 13.35
N GLN A 127 11.29 23.36 14.50
CA GLN A 127 11.24 22.73 15.82
C GLN A 127 9.82 22.69 16.43
N TYR A 128 8.91 23.51 15.89
CA TYR A 128 7.52 23.56 16.33
C TYR A 128 6.67 22.61 15.49
N ASP A 129 5.59 22.11 16.10
CA ASP A 129 4.60 21.25 15.45
C ASP A 129 3.60 22.11 14.65
N ASP A 130 2.90 21.51 13.68
CA ASP A 130 1.86 22.21 12.91
C ASP A 130 0.64 22.59 13.76
N ARG A 131 0.51 21.97 14.94
CA ARG A 131 -0.48 22.28 15.97
C ARG A 131 -0.09 23.44 16.87
N ASP A 132 1.19 23.80 16.91
CA ASP A 132 1.61 25.01 17.58
C ASP A 132 1.06 26.21 16.80
N ASN A 133 0.66 27.27 17.50
CA ASN A 133 0.14 28.45 16.84
C ASN A 133 1.29 29.25 16.23
N ILE A 134 1.77 28.79 15.07
CA ILE A 134 2.89 29.37 14.32
C ILE A 134 2.64 30.85 14.04
N LEU A 135 1.39 31.23 13.77
CA LEU A 135 1.01 32.62 13.60
C LEU A 135 1.32 33.45 14.86
N SER A 136 0.95 32.97 16.04
CA SER A 136 1.28 33.63 17.31
C SER A 136 2.79 33.67 17.56
N ILE A 137 3.50 32.58 17.27
CA ILE A 137 4.96 32.52 17.44
C ILE A 137 5.67 33.56 16.56
N LEU A 138 5.27 33.68 15.29
CA LEU A 138 5.80 34.71 14.37
C LEU A 138 5.53 36.14 14.86
N ILE A 139 4.35 36.39 15.42
CA ILE A 139 3.99 37.70 15.98
C ILE A 139 4.88 38.04 17.18
N GLU A 140 5.10 37.08 18.09
CA GLU A 140 5.89 37.29 19.31
C GLU A 140 7.38 37.41 19.03
N ASP A 141 7.94 36.51 18.22
CA ASP A 141 9.38 36.41 17.95
C ASP A 141 9.88 37.55 17.05
N GLN A 142 9.10 37.94 16.05
CA GLN A 142 9.49 38.97 15.08
C GLN A 142 8.83 40.35 15.32
N GLY A 143 7.93 40.46 16.31
CA GLY A 143 7.19 41.69 16.59
C GLY A 143 6.27 42.13 15.45
N LEU A 144 5.81 41.19 14.62
CA LEU A 144 4.96 41.48 13.45
C LEU A 144 3.51 41.75 13.86
N THR A 145 2.81 42.55 13.06
CA THR A 145 1.34 42.57 13.13
C THR A 145 0.77 41.26 12.59
N ARG A 146 -0.45 40.92 13.02
CA ARG A 146 -1.13 39.70 12.54
C ARG A 146 -1.20 39.62 11.01
N ASP A 147 -1.51 40.73 10.34
CA ASP A 147 -1.61 40.77 8.88
C ASP A 147 -0.26 40.53 8.18
N LEU A 148 0.83 41.07 8.74
CA LEU A 148 2.18 40.85 8.22
C LEU A 148 2.62 39.40 8.42
N ALA A 149 2.41 38.81 9.60
CA ALA A 149 2.71 37.40 9.85
C ALA A 149 1.89 36.47 8.94
N MET A 150 0.59 36.75 8.73
CA MET A 150 -0.25 36.02 7.77
C MET A 150 0.28 36.13 6.34
N HIS A 151 0.75 37.32 5.94
CA HIS A 151 1.35 37.54 4.63
C HIS A 151 2.64 36.75 4.45
N GLU A 152 3.50 36.69 5.48
CA GLU A 152 4.73 35.89 5.46
C GLU A 152 4.46 34.39 5.30
N ILE A 153 3.51 33.85 6.08
CA ILE A 153 3.11 32.44 5.94
C ILE A 153 2.62 32.17 4.51
N LYS A 154 1.72 33.00 3.97
CA LYS A 154 1.23 32.85 2.59
C LYS A 154 2.34 32.95 1.55
N ARG A 155 3.29 33.86 1.74
CA ARG A 155 4.47 33.98 0.88
C ARG A 155 5.33 32.72 0.92
N ALA A 156 5.57 32.16 2.11
CA ALA A 156 6.32 30.92 2.28
C ALA A 156 5.61 29.71 1.64
N ILE A 157 4.29 29.60 1.77
CA ILE A 157 3.48 28.60 1.05
C ILE A 157 3.69 28.77 -0.45
N GLY A 158 3.53 29.99 -0.98
CA GLY A 158 3.67 30.28 -2.40
C GLY A 158 5.07 29.97 -2.97
N ILE A 159 6.13 30.20 -2.20
CA ILE A 159 7.50 29.83 -2.58
C ILE A 159 7.68 28.31 -2.53
N THR A 160 7.14 27.65 -1.50
CA THR A 160 7.27 26.19 -1.31
C THR A 160 6.59 25.41 -2.44
N LEU A 161 5.42 25.86 -2.89
CA LEU A 161 4.64 25.17 -3.91
C LEU A 161 4.96 25.61 -5.35
N ARG A 162 5.91 26.55 -5.54
CA ARG A 162 6.23 27.12 -6.86
C ARG A 162 6.86 26.09 -7.79
N ASP A 163 7.86 25.38 -7.27
CA ASP A 163 8.71 24.49 -8.06
C ASP A 163 8.18 23.05 -8.11
N VAL A 164 7.07 22.79 -7.39
CA VAL A 164 6.39 21.50 -7.44
C VAL A 164 5.53 21.45 -8.69
N ASP A 165 5.75 20.42 -9.51
CA ASP A 165 4.99 20.12 -10.71
C ASP A 165 3.60 19.55 -10.35
N PHE A 166 2.74 20.46 -9.88
CA PHE A 166 1.30 20.23 -9.69
C PHE A 166 0.53 21.00 -10.75
N GLY A 167 -0.59 20.43 -11.20
CA GLY A 167 -1.64 21.23 -11.80
C GLY A 167 -2.33 22.12 -10.76
N SER A 168 -3.09 23.09 -11.26
CA SER A 168 -3.65 24.18 -10.46
C SER A 168 -4.49 23.72 -9.26
N SER A 169 -5.27 22.64 -9.41
CA SER A 169 -6.12 22.10 -8.35
C SER A 169 -5.35 21.51 -7.17
N PHE A 170 -4.28 20.75 -7.42
CA PHE A 170 -3.45 20.16 -6.36
C PHE A 170 -2.62 21.24 -5.64
N ARG A 171 -2.14 22.25 -6.37
CA ARG A 171 -1.52 23.43 -5.76
C ARG A 171 -2.51 24.21 -4.90
N ALA A 172 -3.75 24.38 -5.36
CA ALA A 172 -4.81 25.01 -4.58
C ALA A 172 -5.16 24.20 -3.34
N PHE A 173 -5.22 22.86 -3.45
CA PHE A 173 -5.44 21.96 -2.32
C PHE A 173 -4.35 22.13 -1.25
N ALA A 174 -3.07 22.02 -1.64
CA ALA A 174 -1.95 22.15 -0.70
C ALA A 174 -1.95 23.52 -0.03
N HIS A 175 -2.14 24.60 -0.81
CA HIS A 175 -2.24 25.95 -0.27
C HIS A 175 -3.42 26.08 0.71
N HIS A 176 -4.59 25.52 0.37
CA HIS A 176 -5.79 25.60 1.20
C HIS A 176 -5.59 24.89 2.53
N VAL A 177 -5.08 23.66 2.51
CA VAL A 177 -4.85 22.86 3.71
C VAL A 177 -3.83 23.53 4.63
N ILE A 178 -2.67 23.92 4.11
CA ILE A 178 -1.60 24.55 4.90
C ILE A 178 -2.06 25.89 5.47
N SER A 179 -2.71 26.73 4.65
CA SER A 179 -3.18 28.04 5.11
C SER A 179 -4.26 27.90 6.18
N ASN A 180 -5.17 26.93 6.08
CA ASN A 180 -6.20 26.76 7.11
C ASN A 180 -5.62 26.22 8.41
N ARG A 181 -4.63 25.31 8.36
CA ARG A 181 -3.97 24.81 9.57
C ARG A 181 -3.16 25.90 10.26
N LEU A 182 -2.25 26.56 9.54
CA LEU A 182 -1.28 27.49 10.14
C LEU A 182 -1.85 28.88 10.48
N ILE A 183 -2.97 29.29 9.87
CA ILE A 183 -3.51 30.66 10.05
C ILE A 183 -4.89 30.66 10.68
N SER A 184 -5.82 29.86 10.16
CA SER A 184 -7.24 29.95 10.52
C SER A 184 -7.65 28.99 11.64
N GLY A 185 -6.97 27.85 11.79
CA GLY A 185 -7.40 26.74 12.65
C GLY A 185 -8.73 26.10 12.22
N ASN A 186 -9.14 26.24 10.95
CA ASN A 186 -10.45 25.77 10.49
C ASN A 186 -10.38 24.31 9.99
N GLU A 187 -10.54 23.38 10.93
CA GLU A 187 -10.55 21.94 10.66
C GLU A 187 -11.63 21.50 9.67
N GLU A 188 -12.80 22.16 9.68
CA GLU A 188 -13.89 21.78 8.76
C GLU A 188 -13.53 22.10 7.31
N SER A 189 -12.87 23.23 7.05
CA SER A 189 -12.35 23.54 5.73
C SER A 189 -11.30 22.53 5.25
N ILE A 190 -10.43 22.05 6.15
CA ILE A 190 -9.47 20.99 5.84
C ILE A 190 -10.20 19.68 5.49
N ARG A 191 -11.22 19.28 6.27
CA ARG A 191 -12.03 18.09 5.96
C ARG A 191 -12.70 18.17 4.59
N VAL A 192 -13.23 19.34 4.21
CA VAL A 192 -13.82 19.54 2.88
C VAL A 192 -12.78 19.36 1.78
N ALA A 193 -11.56 19.89 1.96
CA ALA A 193 -10.47 19.68 1.01
C ALA A 193 -10.08 18.19 0.92
N LEU A 194 -10.00 17.47 2.05
CA LEU A 194 -9.69 16.04 2.09
C LEU A 194 -10.77 15.19 1.40
N ARG A 195 -12.04 15.59 1.46
CA ARG A 195 -13.12 14.97 0.67
C ARG A 195 -12.89 15.14 -0.83
N TRP A 196 -12.45 16.32 -1.27
CA TRP A 196 -12.06 16.53 -2.67
C TRP A 196 -10.90 15.63 -3.07
N LEU A 197 -9.87 15.49 -2.21
CA LEU A 197 -8.75 14.57 -2.45
C LEU A 197 -9.24 13.12 -2.58
N ALA A 198 -10.25 12.72 -1.79
CA ALA A 198 -10.92 11.41 -1.92
C ALA A 198 -11.79 11.25 -3.18
N GLY A 199 -11.88 12.29 -4.02
CA GLY A 199 -12.65 12.27 -5.26
C GLY A 199 -14.17 12.42 -5.04
N ASP A 200 -14.59 12.97 -3.90
CA ASP A 200 -15.98 13.32 -3.65
C ASP A 200 -16.41 14.54 -4.46
N LYS A 201 -17.71 14.62 -4.75
CA LYS A 201 -18.30 15.81 -5.35
C LYS A 201 -18.51 16.88 -4.28
N LEU A 202 -17.75 17.95 -4.36
CA LEU A 202 -18.01 19.16 -3.55
C LEU A 202 -19.22 19.94 -4.04
N GLU A 203 -19.91 20.58 -3.11
CA GLU A 203 -21.01 21.51 -3.38
C GLU A 203 -20.50 22.86 -3.92
N ARG A 204 -21.38 23.64 -4.56
CA ARG A 204 -20.98 24.90 -5.22
C ARG A 204 -20.28 25.88 -4.27
N HIS A 205 -20.81 26.04 -3.06
CA HIS A 205 -20.24 26.94 -2.04
C HIS A 205 -18.88 26.43 -1.54
N GLN A 206 -18.74 25.12 -1.31
CA GLN A 206 -17.47 24.49 -0.93
C GLN A 206 -16.39 24.69 -2.00
N LYS A 207 -16.74 24.55 -3.28
CA LYS A 207 -15.80 24.80 -4.39
C LYS A 207 -15.34 26.26 -4.43
N GLN A 208 -16.25 27.21 -4.19
CA GLN A 208 -15.91 28.63 -4.15
C GLN A 208 -15.00 28.98 -2.97
N ALA A 209 -15.22 28.36 -1.80
CA ALA A 209 -14.40 28.58 -0.62
C ALA A 209 -13.00 27.94 -0.72
N THR A 210 -12.89 26.78 -1.38
CA THR A 210 -11.65 26.00 -1.48
C THR A 210 -10.87 26.23 -2.77
N LEU A 211 -11.52 26.80 -3.80
CA LEU A 211 -11.04 26.88 -5.19
C LEU A 211 -10.81 25.51 -5.86
N LEU A 212 -11.39 24.44 -5.31
CA LEU A 212 -11.24 23.06 -5.81
C LEU A 212 -12.38 22.71 -6.78
N TYR A 213 -12.26 23.16 -8.03
CA TYR A 213 -13.31 22.99 -9.04
C TYR A 213 -13.24 21.66 -9.80
N GLU A 214 -12.01 21.14 -10.00
CA GLU A 214 -11.75 19.91 -10.75
C GLU A 214 -12.41 18.71 -10.07
N ARG A 215 -12.78 17.71 -10.88
CA ARG A 215 -13.38 16.45 -10.41
C ARG A 215 -12.57 15.28 -10.92
N LEU A 216 -12.40 14.25 -10.08
CA LEU A 216 -11.84 12.98 -10.50
C LEU A 216 -12.71 12.31 -11.58
N GLN A 217 -12.11 12.04 -12.73
CA GLN A 217 -12.71 11.47 -13.94
C GLN A 217 -11.71 10.48 -14.57
N LYS A 218 -12.17 9.66 -15.52
CA LYS A 218 -11.30 8.67 -16.18
C LYS A 218 -10.15 9.32 -16.95
N SER A 219 -10.37 10.51 -17.50
CA SER A 219 -9.38 11.27 -18.27
C SER A 219 -8.24 11.84 -17.44
N ASN A 220 -8.47 12.18 -16.17
CA ASN A 220 -7.48 12.81 -15.29
C ASN A 220 -7.03 11.91 -14.12
N ALA A 221 -7.59 10.71 -13.95
CA ALA A 221 -7.25 9.81 -12.84
C ALA A 221 -5.75 9.47 -12.77
N ARG A 222 -5.06 9.35 -13.92
CA ARG A 222 -3.59 9.17 -13.97
C ARG A 222 -2.85 10.36 -13.36
N TYR A 223 -3.20 11.56 -13.81
CA TYR A 223 -2.63 12.79 -13.29
C TYR A 223 -2.94 12.98 -11.78
N TRP A 224 -4.13 12.57 -11.32
CA TRP A 224 -4.49 12.60 -9.91
C TRP A 224 -3.64 11.64 -9.07
N LEU A 225 -3.41 10.42 -9.55
CA LEU A 225 -2.53 9.46 -8.86
C LEU A 225 -1.10 9.98 -8.76
N ASN A 226 -0.54 10.50 -9.86
CA ASN A 226 0.79 11.11 -9.84
C ASN A 226 0.86 12.30 -8.87
N SER A 227 -0.11 13.20 -8.93
CA SER A 227 -0.17 14.36 -8.04
C SER A 227 -0.31 13.96 -6.57
N LEU A 228 -1.03 12.88 -6.27
CA LEU A 228 -1.12 12.33 -4.93
C LEU A 228 0.25 11.83 -4.44
N ILE A 229 0.97 11.05 -5.25
CA ILE A 229 2.29 10.52 -4.86
C ILE A 229 3.28 11.66 -4.60
N ARG A 230 3.31 12.65 -5.49
CA ARG A 230 4.11 13.88 -5.30
C ARG A 230 3.73 14.65 -4.05
N LEU A 231 2.44 14.70 -3.72
CA LEU A 231 1.95 15.35 -2.51
C LEU A 231 2.38 14.60 -1.23
N LEU A 232 2.36 13.27 -1.24
CA LEU A 232 2.87 12.44 -0.14
C LEU A 232 4.37 12.68 0.05
N HIS A 233 5.14 12.70 -1.05
CA HIS A 233 6.57 13.00 -1.01
C HIS A 233 6.85 14.42 -0.48
N LEU A 234 6.09 15.40 -0.95
CA LEU A 234 6.17 16.79 -0.45
C LEU A 234 5.85 16.90 1.04
N ALA A 235 4.97 16.06 1.56
CA ALA A 235 4.67 15.97 2.99
C ALA A 235 5.76 15.26 3.81
N GLY A 236 6.88 14.88 3.18
CA GLY A 236 8.02 14.25 3.85
C GLY A 236 7.89 12.73 4.02
N MET A 237 6.94 12.08 3.33
CA MET A 237 6.92 10.62 3.22
C MET A 237 7.88 10.17 2.10
N THR A 238 8.43 8.98 2.20
CA THR A 238 9.38 8.50 1.18
C THR A 238 8.70 8.26 -0.17
N GLY A 239 7.45 7.78 -0.15
CA GLY A 239 6.66 7.51 -1.34
C GLY A 239 5.38 6.74 -1.03
N LEU A 240 4.84 6.04 -2.04
CA LEU A 240 3.64 5.20 -1.92
C LEU A 240 3.92 3.76 -2.32
N VAL A 241 3.59 2.82 -1.43
CA VAL A 241 3.62 1.37 -1.71
C VAL A 241 2.21 0.80 -1.66
N VAL A 242 1.74 0.24 -2.76
CA VAL A 242 0.41 -0.40 -2.86
C VAL A 242 0.58 -1.88 -3.12
N ALA A 243 -0.08 -2.71 -2.32
CA ALA A 243 -0.18 -4.14 -2.55
C ALA A 243 -1.63 -4.51 -2.90
N ILE A 244 -1.83 -5.19 -4.02
CA ILE A 244 -3.11 -5.73 -4.47
C ILE A 244 -3.03 -7.25 -4.45
N ASP A 245 -3.77 -7.90 -3.56
CA ASP A 245 -3.81 -9.36 -3.40
C ASP A 245 -5.07 -9.98 -4.02
N ASP A 246 -5.13 -11.30 -4.01
CA ASP A 246 -6.26 -12.14 -4.43
C ASP A 246 -6.71 -11.97 -5.88
N LEU A 247 -5.80 -11.61 -6.79
CA LEU A 247 -6.14 -11.37 -8.19
C LEU A 247 -6.64 -12.62 -8.94
N GLU A 248 -6.46 -13.83 -8.39
CA GLU A 248 -7.15 -15.02 -8.91
C GLU A 248 -8.68 -14.88 -8.95
N THR A 249 -9.26 -13.97 -8.16
CA THR A 249 -10.70 -13.68 -8.16
C THR A 249 -11.24 -13.32 -9.56
N MET A 250 -10.37 -12.84 -10.47
CA MET A 250 -10.71 -12.56 -11.86
C MET A 250 -11.12 -13.82 -12.65
N THR A 251 -10.52 -14.96 -12.33
CA THR A 251 -10.78 -16.26 -12.97
C THR A 251 -11.75 -17.12 -12.15
N GLU A 252 -11.98 -16.79 -10.88
CA GLU A 252 -12.89 -17.51 -10.00
C GLU A 252 -14.38 -17.38 -10.37
N ARG A 253 -15.14 -18.42 -9.99
CA ARG A 253 -16.60 -18.45 -10.06
C ARG A 253 -17.22 -18.20 -8.70
N HIS A 254 -18.41 -17.62 -8.69
CA HIS A 254 -19.23 -17.54 -7.49
C HIS A 254 -19.70 -18.94 -7.09
N PRO A 255 -19.56 -19.35 -5.82
CA PRO A 255 -19.93 -20.70 -5.37
C PRO A 255 -21.39 -21.04 -5.69
N GLU A 256 -22.31 -20.12 -5.40
CA GLU A 256 -23.75 -20.34 -5.59
C GLU A 256 -24.21 -20.28 -7.05
N THR A 257 -23.87 -19.19 -7.77
CA THR A 257 -24.42 -18.96 -9.12
C THR A 257 -23.61 -19.64 -10.22
N ARG A 258 -22.41 -20.15 -9.90
CA ARG A 258 -21.41 -20.70 -10.85
C ARG A 258 -21.00 -19.73 -11.97
N ARG A 259 -21.42 -18.46 -11.90
CA ARG A 259 -21.01 -17.39 -12.80
C ARG A 259 -19.64 -16.86 -12.38
N PHE A 260 -18.86 -16.38 -13.34
CA PHE A 260 -17.59 -15.74 -13.02
C PHE A 260 -17.79 -14.46 -12.21
N LYS A 261 -16.91 -14.24 -11.23
CA LYS A 261 -16.95 -13.02 -10.41
C LYS A 261 -16.66 -11.77 -11.24
N TYR A 262 -15.76 -11.90 -12.22
CA TYR A 262 -15.46 -10.87 -13.20
C TYR A 262 -16.06 -11.18 -14.57
N SER A 263 -16.64 -10.13 -15.19
CA SER A 263 -17.02 -10.18 -16.60
C SER A 263 -15.79 -10.09 -17.50
N ALA A 264 -15.91 -10.51 -18.76
CA ALA A 264 -14.80 -10.40 -19.72
C ALA A 264 -14.34 -8.94 -19.93
N ASN A 265 -15.27 -7.99 -19.89
CA ASN A 265 -14.93 -6.56 -20.00
C ASN A 265 -14.20 -6.07 -18.75
N ALA A 266 -14.64 -6.48 -17.56
CA ALA A 266 -13.95 -6.10 -16.32
C ALA A 266 -12.51 -6.62 -16.29
N ILE A 267 -12.25 -7.84 -16.78
CA ILE A 267 -10.89 -8.38 -16.91
C ILE A 267 -10.05 -7.51 -17.85
N LYS A 268 -10.58 -7.16 -19.03
CA LYS A 268 -9.89 -6.27 -19.97
C LYS A 268 -9.59 -4.92 -19.35
N ASP A 269 -10.54 -4.34 -18.63
CA ASP A 269 -10.36 -3.04 -17.97
C ASP A 269 -9.30 -3.12 -16.84
N THR A 270 -9.27 -4.21 -16.07
CA THR A 270 -8.23 -4.47 -15.06
C THR A 270 -6.85 -4.65 -15.70
N CYS A 271 -6.75 -5.43 -16.78
CA CYS A 271 -5.48 -5.60 -17.49
C CYS A 271 -5.00 -4.29 -18.13
N GLU A 272 -5.91 -3.49 -18.68
CA GLU A 272 -5.60 -2.16 -19.22
C GLU A 272 -5.15 -1.19 -18.13
N LEU A 273 -5.77 -1.24 -16.94
CA LEU A 273 -5.32 -0.48 -15.77
C LEU A 273 -3.87 -0.81 -15.41
N PHE A 274 -3.53 -2.08 -15.25
CA PHE A 274 -2.15 -2.48 -14.92
C PHE A 274 -1.17 -2.15 -16.04
N ARG A 275 -1.58 -2.31 -17.31
CA ARG A 275 -0.75 -1.93 -18.45
C ARG A 275 -0.44 -0.43 -18.44
N GLN A 276 -1.43 0.42 -18.17
CA GLN A 276 -1.24 1.86 -18.05
C GLN A 276 -0.30 2.22 -16.91
N ILE A 277 -0.45 1.59 -15.74
CA ILE A 277 0.46 1.84 -14.61
C ILE A 277 1.89 1.43 -14.94
N ILE A 278 2.11 0.31 -15.62
CA ILE A 278 3.45 -0.14 -16.03
C ILE A 278 4.09 0.86 -17.02
N ASP A 279 3.31 1.41 -17.95
CA ASP A 279 3.79 2.44 -18.86
C ASP A 279 4.14 3.75 -18.15
N ASP A 280 3.35 4.12 -17.13
CA ASP A 280 3.51 5.35 -16.38
C ASP A 280 4.57 5.25 -15.27
N VAL A 281 5.31 4.14 -15.16
CA VAL A 281 6.35 3.96 -14.13
C VAL A 281 7.36 5.10 -14.12
N GLU A 282 7.74 5.63 -15.28
CA GLU A 282 8.67 6.78 -15.38
C GLU A 282 8.06 8.12 -14.92
N LEU A 283 6.74 8.18 -14.74
CA LEU A 283 6.02 9.40 -14.33
C LEU A 283 5.55 9.36 -12.88
N LEU A 284 5.53 8.17 -12.27
CA LEU A 284 4.98 7.92 -10.94
C LEU A 284 6.08 7.89 -9.89
N ASP A 285 7.00 8.86 -9.85
CA ASP A 285 8.18 8.86 -8.97
C ASP A 285 7.86 8.42 -7.52
N HIS A 286 8.72 7.60 -6.92
CA HIS A 286 8.56 7.07 -5.56
C HIS A 286 7.35 6.12 -5.36
N PHE A 287 7.05 5.29 -6.36
CA PHE A 287 5.89 4.39 -6.34
C PHE A 287 6.25 2.92 -6.53
N LEU A 288 5.75 2.07 -5.65
CA LEU A 288 5.83 0.61 -5.78
C LEU A 288 4.43 0.00 -5.80
N LEU A 289 4.11 -0.73 -6.87
CA LEU A 289 2.93 -1.55 -6.97
C LEU A 289 3.29 -3.04 -6.90
N LEU A 290 2.72 -3.75 -5.94
CA LEU A 290 2.80 -5.20 -5.82
C LEU A 290 1.45 -5.79 -6.18
N LEU A 291 1.44 -6.73 -7.11
CA LEU A 291 0.27 -7.51 -7.52
C LEU A 291 0.47 -8.94 -7.06
N ALA A 292 -0.54 -9.60 -6.48
CA ALA A 292 -0.45 -11.01 -6.16
C ALA A 292 -1.69 -11.78 -6.56
N GLY A 293 -1.47 -13.00 -7.05
CA GLY A 293 -2.53 -13.93 -7.39
C GLY A 293 -2.00 -15.34 -7.65
N ARG A 294 -2.90 -16.27 -7.93
CA ARG A 294 -2.54 -17.63 -8.32
C ARG A 294 -2.06 -17.71 -9.78
N ARG A 295 -1.52 -18.86 -10.18
CA ARG A 295 -0.97 -19.07 -11.54
C ARG A 295 -1.98 -18.78 -12.64
N GLU A 296 -3.25 -19.07 -12.41
CA GLU A 296 -4.36 -18.81 -13.32
C GLU A 296 -4.51 -17.32 -13.67
N MET A 297 -4.09 -16.42 -12.77
CA MET A 297 -4.06 -14.98 -13.05
C MET A 297 -3.16 -14.66 -14.25
N ILE A 298 -2.06 -15.40 -14.44
CA ILE A 298 -1.17 -15.22 -15.58
C ILE A 298 -1.54 -16.17 -16.72
N GLU A 299 -1.65 -17.46 -16.40
CA GLU A 299 -1.62 -18.55 -17.38
C GLU A 299 -2.94 -18.77 -18.14
N ASP A 300 -4.08 -18.30 -17.62
CA ASP A 300 -5.36 -18.46 -18.30
C ASP A 300 -5.42 -17.61 -19.57
N ASP A 301 -5.42 -18.26 -20.74
CA ASP A 301 -5.42 -17.62 -22.07
C ASP A 301 -6.72 -16.85 -22.38
N ARG A 302 -7.78 -17.03 -21.59
CA ARG A 302 -9.08 -16.36 -21.79
C ARG A 302 -9.40 -15.31 -20.74
N ARG A 303 -8.88 -15.46 -19.53
CA ARG A 303 -9.26 -14.65 -18.35
C ARG A 303 -8.09 -14.16 -17.50
N GLY A 304 -6.88 -14.64 -17.76
CA GLY A 304 -5.65 -14.16 -17.11
C GLY A 304 -4.97 -13.05 -17.91
N PHE A 305 -3.78 -12.64 -17.49
CA PHE A 305 -2.99 -11.59 -18.13
C PHE A 305 -2.56 -11.96 -19.55
N LYS A 306 -2.31 -13.25 -19.85
CA LYS A 306 -2.04 -13.73 -21.22
C LYS A 306 -3.18 -13.44 -22.20
N SER A 307 -4.41 -13.34 -21.72
CA SER A 307 -5.56 -12.98 -22.56
C SER A 307 -5.53 -11.53 -23.06
N TYR A 308 -4.63 -10.70 -22.50
CA TYR A 308 -4.46 -9.30 -22.85
C TYR A 308 -3.00 -9.02 -23.24
N GLU A 309 -2.71 -9.19 -24.53
CA GLU A 309 -1.35 -9.17 -25.11
C GLU A 309 -0.54 -7.93 -24.72
N ALA A 310 -1.16 -6.74 -24.70
CA ALA A 310 -0.45 -5.51 -24.43
C ALA A 310 0.12 -5.43 -22.99
N LEU A 311 -0.57 -6.03 -22.00
CA LEU A 311 -0.03 -6.20 -20.65
C LEU A 311 1.02 -7.31 -20.63
N TRP A 312 0.72 -8.44 -21.28
CA TRP A 312 1.60 -9.60 -21.28
C TRP A 312 2.99 -9.30 -21.84
N MET A 313 3.09 -8.57 -22.96
CA MET A 313 4.37 -8.18 -23.56
C MET A 313 5.27 -7.37 -22.62
N ARG A 314 4.68 -6.60 -21.71
CA ARG A 314 5.42 -5.80 -20.72
C ARG A 314 5.90 -6.61 -19.53
N LEU A 315 5.15 -7.65 -19.14
CA LEU A 315 5.52 -8.56 -18.05
C LEU A 315 6.49 -9.65 -18.51
N GLN A 316 6.40 -10.08 -19.77
CA GLN A 316 7.18 -11.19 -20.34
C GLN A 316 8.69 -10.91 -20.38
N THR A 317 9.11 -9.65 -20.48
CA THR A 317 10.52 -9.25 -20.47
C THR A 317 11.25 -9.67 -19.17
N GLY A 318 10.53 -9.90 -18.07
CA GLY A 318 11.06 -10.42 -16.81
C GLY A 318 11.06 -11.95 -16.67
N LEU A 319 10.45 -12.69 -17.60
CA LEU A 319 10.30 -14.15 -17.56
C LEU A 319 11.43 -14.83 -18.35
N LEU A 320 12.65 -14.78 -17.81
CA LEU A 320 13.65 -15.77 -18.21
C LEU A 320 13.33 -17.07 -17.47
N PRO A 321 13.07 -18.21 -18.18
CA PRO A 321 12.94 -19.49 -17.52
C PRO A 321 14.28 -19.82 -16.89
N LEU A 322 14.35 -19.61 -15.57
CA LEU A 322 15.53 -19.91 -14.77
C LEU A 322 15.18 -21.10 -13.89
N ASP A 323 16.03 -22.12 -13.87
CA ASP A 323 15.94 -23.26 -12.96
C ASP A 323 16.16 -22.86 -11.47
N ARG A 324 16.27 -21.56 -11.19
CA ARG A 324 16.58 -20.98 -9.89
C ARG A 324 15.71 -19.76 -9.63
N PHE A 325 15.39 -19.55 -8.36
CA PHE A 325 14.66 -18.37 -7.92
C PHE A 325 15.40 -17.07 -8.31
N ASN A 326 14.72 -16.19 -9.06
CA ASN A 326 15.24 -14.86 -9.41
C ASN A 326 14.53 -13.78 -8.58
N PRO A 327 15.16 -13.25 -7.53
CA PRO A 327 14.53 -12.24 -6.68
C PRO A 327 14.44 -10.85 -7.32
N LEU A 328 15.19 -10.59 -8.39
CA LEU A 328 15.13 -9.31 -9.12
C LEU A 328 14.06 -9.31 -10.20
N GLY A 329 13.47 -10.47 -10.52
CA GLY A 329 12.41 -10.59 -11.53
C GLY A 329 11.20 -9.72 -11.22
N ASP A 330 10.54 -9.25 -12.28
CA ASP A 330 9.28 -8.51 -12.18
C ASP A 330 8.13 -9.45 -11.84
N ILE A 331 8.20 -10.70 -12.32
CA ILE A 331 7.36 -11.80 -11.85
C ILE A 331 8.15 -12.62 -10.83
N VAL A 332 7.62 -12.67 -9.61
CA VAL A 332 8.17 -13.41 -8.48
C VAL A 332 7.37 -14.71 -8.33
N ASP A 333 7.96 -15.82 -8.77
CA ASP A 333 7.37 -17.14 -8.59
C ASP A 333 7.54 -17.61 -7.14
N THR A 334 6.44 -17.57 -6.40
CA THR A 334 6.39 -17.94 -4.98
C THR A 334 6.49 -19.45 -4.73
N ASP A 335 6.18 -20.30 -5.72
CA ASP A 335 6.42 -21.74 -5.60
C ASP A 335 7.93 -22.00 -5.66
N ILE A 336 8.63 -21.40 -6.63
CA ILE A 336 10.10 -21.50 -6.76
C ILE A 336 10.79 -20.85 -5.55
N HIS A 337 10.26 -19.74 -5.04
CA HIS A 337 10.73 -19.13 -3.80
C HIS A 337 10.65 -20.11 -2.63
N LEU A 338 9.49 -20.76 -2.43
CA LEU A 338 9.30 -21.73 -1.35
C LEU A 338 10.26 -22.92 -1.47
N VAL A 339 10.46 -23.44 -2.68
CA VAL A 339 11.46 -24.49 -2.93
C VAL A 339 12.88 -24.01 -2.59
N ALA A 340 13.22 -22.75 -2.92
CA ALA A 340 14.53 -22.16 -2.62
C ALA A 340 14.77 -21.97 -1.11
N GLN A 341 13.73 -21.91 -0.28
CA GLN A 341 13.86 -21.93 1.18
C GLN A 341 14.25 -23.30 1.75
N GLY A 342 14.01 -24.37 0.98
CA GLY A 342 14.34 -25.74 1.34
C GLY A 342 13.13 -26.57 1.79
N LYS A 343 13.26 -27.90 1.66
CA LYS A 343 12.15 -28.84 1.89
C LYS A 343 11.60 -28.83 3.32
N SER A 344 12.45 -28.49 4.30
CA SER A 344 12.07 -28.44 5.72
C SER A 344 11.50 -27.09 6.16
N PHE A 345 11.25 -26.17 5.21
CA PHE A 345 10.79 -24.82 5.56
C PHE A 345 9.42 -24.81 6.27
N PRO A 346 8.40 -25.58 5.85
CA PRO A 346 7.14 -25.67 6.59
C PRO A 346 7.34 -26.10 8.05
N GLU A 347 8.22 -27.07 8.31
CA GLU A 347 8.54 -27.55 9.66
C GLU A 347 9.28 -26.49 10.48
N GLN A 348 10.15 -25.69 9.85
CA GLN A 348 10.82 -24.57 10.51
C GLN A 348 9.82 -23.48 10.92
N VAL A 349 8.86 -23.15 10.05
CA VAL A 349 7.77 -22.20 10.35
C VAL A 349 6.92 -22.74 11.50
N GLN A 350 6.59 -24.04 11.48
CA GLN A 350 5.87 -24.72 12.56
C GLN A 350 6.62 -24.56 13.90
N ALA A 351 7.89 -24.94 13.93
CA ALA A 351 8.72 -24.86 15.13
C ALA A 351 8.81 -23.42 15.66
N ARG A 352 8.97 -22.43 14.77
CA ARG A 352 9.00 -21.03 15.15
C ARG A 352 7.68 -20.58 15.76
N LEU A 353 6.55 -20.93 15.15
CA LEU A 353 5.23 -20.57 15.65
C LEU A 353 4.95 -21.18 17.04
N ARG A 354 5.37 -22.44 17.27
CA ARG A 354 5.27 -23.07 18.61
C ARG A 354 6.04 -22.28 19.67
N THR A 355 7.26 -21.84 19.36
CA THR A 355 8.05 -21.00 20.27
C THR A 355 7.34 -19.68 20.57
N LEU A 356 6.75 -19.04 19.55
CA LEU A 356 6.02 -17.77 19.75
C LEU A 356 4.77 -17.93 20.63
N TYR A 357 4.04 -19.04 20.50
CA TYR A 357 2.93 -19.36 21.39
C TYR A 357 3.38 -19.59 22.84
N GLN A 358 4.46 -20.36 23.05
CA GLN A 358 5.03 -20.58 24.38
C GLN A 358 5.52 -19.27 25.02
N GLU A 359 6.19 -18.39 24.25
CA GLU A 359 6.59 -17.04 24.69
C GLU A 359 5.41 -16.12 24.99
N ALA A 360 4.23 -16.41 24.44
CA ALA A 360 2.98 -15.71 24.73
C ALA A 360 2.18 -16.33 25.89
N GLY A 361 2.65 -17.45 26.45
CA GLY A 361 2.04 -18.11 27.60
C GLY A 361 1.03 -19.21 27.25
N TYR A 362 0.94 -19.62 25.98
CA TYR A 362 0.08 -20.72 25.55
C TYR A 362 0.80 -22.06 25.76
N GLU A 363 0.06 -23.07 26.22
CA GLU A 363 0.51 -24.46 26.24
C GLU A 363 0.22 -25.10 24.88
N VAL A 364 1.24 -25.63 24.20
CA VAL A 364 1.09 -26.22 22.87
C VAL A 364 1.07 -27.75 23.01
N ILE A 365 -0.12 -28.34 22.90
CA ILE A 365 -0.34 -29.77 23.13
C ILE A 365 -0.39 -30.53 21.80
N ASP A 366 0.47 -31.54 21.64
CA ASP A 366 0.47 -32.39 20.45
C ASP A 366 -0.79 -33.27 20.40
N ARG A 367 -1.53 -33.17 19.28
CA ARG A 367 -2.73 -33.96 19.00
C ARG A 367 -2.76 -34.39 17.53
N GLU A 368 -3.66 -35.33 17.23
CA GLU A 368 -3.90 -35.74 15.86
C GLU A 368 -4.52 -34.56 15.08
N PRO A 369 -3.88 -34.09 13.99
CA PRO A 369 -4.36 -32.92 13.27
C PRO A 369 -5.70 -33.22 12.60
N PRO A 370 -6.61 -32.23 12.49
CA PRO A 370 -7.79 -32.39 11.66
C PRO A 370 -7.40 -32.64 10.21
N ASP A 371 -8.36 -33.15 9.44
CA ASP A 371 -8.16 -33.32 8.02
C ASP A 371 -8.04 -31.96 7.31
N LEU A 372 -6.87 -31.68 6.74
CA LEU A 372 -6.52 -30.41 6.09
C LEU A 372 -6.11 -30.61 4.62
N TYR A 373 -6.64 -31.62 3.92
CA TYR A 373 -6.29 -31.91 2.50
C TYR A 373 -6.49 -30.73 1.54
N ASP A 374 -7.37 -29.78 1.86
CA ASP A 374 -7.62 -28.59 1.03
C ASP A 374 -6.55 -27.49 1.18
N TYR A 375 -5.65 -27.63 2.17
CA TYR A 375 -4.60 -26.65 2.47
C TYR A 375 -3.24 -27.10 1.96
N SER A 376 -2.40 -26.13 1.58
CA SER A 376 -0.99 -26.39 1.31
C SER A 376 -0.28 -26.92 2.56
N GLN A 377 0.84 -27.62 2.39
CA GLN A 377 1.67 -28.09 3.52
C GLN A 377 2.02 -26.96 4.49
N LEU A 378 2.39 -25.78 3.98
CA LEU A 378 2.72 -24.63 4.82
C LEU A 378 1.52 -24.13 5.62
N GLN A 379 0.34 -23.99 4.99
CA GLN A 379 -0.87 -23.58 5.67
C GLN A 379 -1.33 -24.60 6.71
N ALA A 380 -1.29 -25.89 6.35
CA ALA A 380 -1.65 -26.96 7.26
C ALA A 380 -0.81 -26.92 8.54
N LYS A 381 0.51 -26.66 8.43
CA LYS A 381 1.39 -26.52 9.60
C LYS A 381 1.08 -25.31 10.48
N VAL A 382 0.67 -24.18 9.89
CA VAL A 382 0.24 -22.99 10.65
C VAL A 382 -1.07 -23.26 11.38
N ILE A 383 -2.06 -23.83 10.69
CA ILE A 383 -3.38 -24.13 11.25
C ILE A 383 -3.26 -25.17 12.36
N GLU A 384 -2.56 -26.28 12.11
CA GLU A 384 -2.29 -27.35 13.08
C GLU A 384 -1.68 -26.78 14.37
N THR A 385 -0.64 -25.95 14.25
CA THR A 385 0.03 -25.37 15.42
C THR A 385 -0.87 -24.39 16.18
N THR A 386 -1.72 -23.66 15.47
CA THR A 386 -2.66 -22.72 16.09
C THR A 386 -3.72 -23.48 16.89
N LEU A 387 -4.25 -24.58 16.34
CA LEU A 387 -5.20 -25.45 17.05
C LEU A 387 -4.57 -26.07 18.30
N MET A 388 -3.32 -26.55 18.20
CA MET A 388 -2.58 -27.10 19.34
C MET A 388 -2.39 -26.10 20.49
N ALA A 389 -2.40 -24.79 20.21
CA ALA A 389 -2.21 -23.73 21.21
C ALA A 389 -3.53 -23.22 21.83
N LEU A 390 -4.68 -23.47 21.19
CA LEU A 390 -5.98 -22.98 21.62
C LEU A 390 -6.75 -23.94 22.51
N ASP A 391 -6.44 -25.23 22.44
CA ASP A 391 -7.13 -26.22 23.24
C ASP A 391 -6.70 -26.06 24.71
N GLU A 392 -7.60 -25.54 25.54
CA GLU A 392 -7.52 -25.65 27.00
C GLU A 392 -7.52 -27.14 27.37
N GLY A 393 -6.56 -27.55 28.20
CA GLY A 393 -6.44 -28.91 28.71
C GLY A 393 -7.66 -29.39 29.50
#